data_AF-A0A2D8EN02-F1
#
_entry.id   AF-A0A2D8EN02-F1
#
_cell.length_a   1.000
_cell.length_b   1.000
_cell.length_c   1.000
_cell.angle_alpha   90.00
_cell.angle_beta   90.00
_cell.angle_gamma   90.00
#
_symmetry.space_group_name_H-M   'P 1'
#
loop_
_entity.id
_entity.type
_entity.pdbx_description
1 polymer ?
#
loop_
_entity_poly.entity_id
_entity_poly.type
_entity_poly.pdbx_seq_one_letter_code
_entity_poly.pdbx_strand_id
1 'polypeptide(L)'
;MASNFERVSDRIAEIIEESSDISITPETIKIVRPTSIRKGIMSEGRVFLFPYRNPATRDKLKYFHMFPGIYTLSVEPKTITGVNLFYLPQRFRKFFLSRVEDRITSDGRSLFRYELLKEKKYLRAIMSPAIKQYRINRMGPTALQISPELWGELFTGDAADILDRTWMKSGKNRVYLDSFRKIISAFLDTYDDEEE
;
A
#
# COMPACT_ATOMS: atom_id res chain seq x y z
N MET A 1 30.08 -5.11 12.43
CA MET A 1 29.71 -4.17 11.35
C MET A 1 28.21 -4.17 11.24
N ALA A 2 27.53 -3.10 11.66
CA ALA A 2 26.07 -2.99 11.52
C ALA A 2 25.71 -3.17 10.04
N SER A 3 24.69 -3.99 9.76
CA SER A 3 24.31 -4.27 8.38
C SER A 3 23.83 -2.96 7.73
N ASN A 4 24.00 -2.82 6.40
CA ASN A 4 23.46 -1.67 5.67
C ASN A 4 21.95 -1.46 5.89
N PHE A 5 21.24 -2.48 6.39
CA PHE A 5 19.83 -2.41 6.75
C PHE A 5 19.59 -1.76 8.12
N GLU A 6 20.42 -2.04 9.12
CA GLU A 6 20.35 -1.36 10.44
C GLU A 6 20.57 0.13 10.27
N ARG A 7 21.59 0.54 9.51
CA ARG A 7 21.85 1.96 9.22
C ARG A 7 20.73 2.67 8.48
N VAL A 8 19.97 1.95 7.64
CA VAL A 8 18.80 2.49 6.94
C VAL A 8 17.60 2.55 7.87
N SER A 9 17.42 1.55 8.73
CA SER A 9 16.39 1.54 9.77
C SER A 9 16.61 2.67 10.76
N ASP A 10 17.84 2.87 11.21
CA ASP A 10 18.23 3.92 12.15
C ASP A 10 18.03 5.30 11.51
N ARG A 11 18.40 5.49 10.23
CA ARG A 11 18.10 6.74 9.50
C ARG A 11 16.62 6.99 9.30
N ILE A 12 15.82 5.93 9.09
CA ILE A 12 14.37 6.07 8.97
C ILE A 12 13.80 6.47 10.34
N ALA A 13 14.28 5.88 11.44
CA ALA A 13 13.86 6.24 12.79
C ALA A 13 14.25 7.69 13.14
N GLU A 14 15.49 8.10 12.84
CA GLU A 14 16.01 9.45 13.07
C GLU A 14 15.22 10.52 12.29
N ILE A 15 14.93 10.27 11.00
CA ILE A 15 14.10 11.16 10.18
C ILE A 15 12.66 11.27 10.72
N ILE A 16 12.15 10.20 11.35
CA ILE A 16 10.80 10.17 11.91
C ILE A 16 10.75 10.81 13.32
N GLU A 17 11.83 10.73 14.10
CA GLU A 17 11.97 11.47 15.37
C GLU A 17 12.11 12.99 15.15
N GLU A 18 12.74 13.40 14.05
CA GLU A 18 12.82 14.82 13.65
C GLU A 18 11.46 15.39 13.19
N SER A 19 10.52 14.55 12.71
CA SER A 19 9.13 14.91 12.44
C SER A 19 8.27 14.71 13.69
N SER A 20 8.26 15.73 14.55
CA SER A 20 7.99 15.69 15.99
C SER A 20 6.57 15.34 16.49
N ASP A 21 5.83 14.40 15.89
CA ASP A 21 4.52 13.94 16.43
C ASP A 21 4.31 12.41 16.39
N ILE A 22 5.30 11.63 15.98
CA ILE A 22 5.11 10.19 15.72
C ILE A 22 6.03 9.35 16.59
N SER A 23 5.55 8.96 17.77
CA SER A 23 6.24 7.96 18.58
C SER A 23 6.14 6.59 17.90
N ILE A 24 7.21 6.14 17.21
CA ILE A 24 7.32 4.76 16.75
C ILE A 24 7.58 3.89 17.97
N THR A 25 6.53 3.43 18.65
CA THR A 25 6.68 2.38 19.65
C THR A 25 6.66 1.01 18.97
N PRO A 26 7.30 -0.03 19.52
CA PRO A 26 7.19 -1.43 19.04
C PRO A 26 5.75 -1.94 18.91
N GLU A 27 4.77 -1.23 19.48
CA GLU A 27 3.34 -1.52 19.43
C GLU A 27 2.71 -1.10 18.09
N THR A 28 3.26 -0.07 17.44
CA THR A 28 2.71 0.52 16.19
C THR A 28 3.32 -0.08 14.92
N ILE A 29 4.58 -0.51 14.96
CA ILE A 29 5.25 -1.15 13.83
C ILE A 29 5.76 -2.52 14.24
N LYS A 30 5.26 -3.55 13.57
CA LYS A 30 5.70 -4.93 13.77
C LYS A 30 6.54 -5.42 12.58
N ILE A 31 7.77 -5.82 12.87
CA ILE A 31 8.68 -6.44 11.92
C ILE A 31 8.26 -7.90 11.70
N VAL A 32 8.04 -8.31 10.45
CA VAL A 32 7.68 -9.69 10.09
C VAL A 32 8.51 -10.19 8.91
N ARG A 33 8.74 -11.50 8.86
CA ARG A 33 9.24 -12.16 7.65
C ARG A 33 8.08 -12.30 6.65
N PRO A 34 8.26 -11.98 5.36
CA PRO A 34 7.18 -12.12 4.37
C PRO A 34 6.57 -13.53 4.30
N THR A 35 7.39 -14.57 4.48
CA THR A 35 6.93 -15.97 4.50
C THR A 35 6.10 -16.33 5.73
N SER A 36 6.16 -15.51 6.78
CA SER A 36 5.42 -15.69 8.03
C SER A 36 4.12 -14.88 8.09
N ILE A 37 3.81 -14.08 7.06
CA ILE A 37 2.52 -13.38 6.96
C ILE A 37 1.41 -14.43 6.92
N ARG A 38 0.47 -14.35 7.87
CA ARG A 38 -0.62 -15.33 8.01
C ARG A 38 -1.47 -15.35 6.74
N LYS A 39 -1.96 -16.51 6.33
CA LYS A 39 -2.76 -16.65 5.10
C LYS A 39 -4.25 -16.47 5.43
N GLY A 40 -5.02 -16.02 4.44
CA GLY A 40 -6.45 -15.77 4.57
C GLY A 40 -6.81 -14.56 5.45
N ILE A 41 -8.04 -14.59 5.98
CA ILE A 41 -8.74 -13.47 6.61
C ILE A 41 -7.97 -12.72 7.71
N MET A 42 -7.05 -13.39 8.42
CA MET A 42 -6.30 -12.79 9.53
C MET A 42 -5.29 -11.74 9.07
N SER A 43 -4.88 -11.79 7.80
CA SER A 43 -3.99 -10.79 7.21
C SER A 43 -4.69 -9.87 6.23
N GLU A 44 -5.99 -10.05 5.96
CA GLU A 44 -6.78 -9.10 5.19
C GLU A 44 -7.06 -7.85 6.01
N GLY A 45 -7.09 -6.70 5.34
CA GLY A 45 -7.34 -5.41 5.96
C GLY A 45 -6.22 -4.88 6.85
N ARG A 46 -4.99 -5.39 6.68
CA ARG A 46 -3.79 -4.92 7.35
C ARG A 46 -2.91 -4.14 6.38
N VAL A 47 -2.07 -3.26 6.90
CA VAL A 47 -1.11 -2.52 6.08
C VAL A 47 0.28 -3.12 6.22
N PHE A 48 0.92 -3.37 5.08
CA PHE A 48 2.31 -3.81 5.02
C PHE A 48 3.15 -2.89 4.14
N LEU A 49 4.34 -2.55 4.62
CA LEU A 49 5.39 -1.89 3.85
C LEU A 49 6.55 -2.87 3.68
N PHE A 50 7.06 -3.06 2.46
CA PHE A 50 8.18 -3.98 2.22
C PHE A 50 9.05 -3.56 1.03
N PRO A 51 10.35 -3.91 1.03
CA PRO A 51 11.19 -3.73 -0.16
C PRO A 51 10.71 -4.65 -1.30
N TYR A 52 10.60 -4.12 -2.52
CA TYR A 52 10.18 -4.86 -3.72
C TYR A 52 11.01 -4.48 -4.95
N ARG A 53 12.33 -4.65 -4.85
CA ARG A 53 13.29 -4.18 -5.87
C ARG A 53 13.27 -5.01 -7.16
N ASN A 54 12.85 -6.27 -7.11
CA ASN A 54 12.85 -7.16 -8.28
C ASN A 54 11.45 -7.72 -8.59
N PRO A 55 10.49 -6.86 -8.99
CA PRO A 55 9.13 -7.30 -9.27
C PRO A 55 9.08 -8.34 -10.39
N ALA A 56 8.04 -9.18 -10.37
CA ALA A 56 7.76 -10.04 -11.52
C ALA A 56 7.62 -9.19 -12.79
N THR A 57 8.08 -9.72 -13.92
CA THR A 57 8.06 -9.03 -15.23
C THR A 57 8.66 -7.61 -15.21
N ARG A 58 9.64 -7.34 -14.34
CA ARG A 58 10.31 -6.04 -14.17
C ARG A 58 10.57 -5.32 -15.47
N ASP A 59 11.08 -6.01 -16.49
CA ASP A 59 11.45 -5.42 -17.78
C ASP A 59 10.24 -4.89 -18.57
N LYS A 60 9.09 -5.55 -18.45
CA LYS A 60 7.82 -5.18 -19.10
C LYS A 60 7.01 -4.13 -18.33
N LEU A 61 7.32 -3.90 -17.05
CA LEU A 61 6.60 -2.89 -16.25
C LEU A 61 6.96 -1.48 -16.71
N LYS A 62 5.94 -0.63 -16.89
CA LYS A 62 6.10 0.81 -17.18
C LYS A 62 6.80 1.55 -16.03
N TYR A 63 6.43 1.21 -14.80
CA TYR A 63 7.04 1.68 -13.56
C TYR A 63 6.65 0.75 -12.41
N PHE A 64 7.36 0.84 -11.29
CA PHE A 64 7.02 0.15 -10.05
C PHE A 64 7.56 0.89 -8.83
N HIS A 65 6.92 0.69 -7.68
CA HIS A 65 7.32 1.28 -6.41
C HIS A 65 8.33 0.36 -5.70
N MET A 66 9.44 0.91 -5.21
CA MET A 66 10.47 0.10 -4.53
C MET A 66 10.09 -0.33 -3.12
N PHE A 67 9.20 0.43 -2.46
CA PHE A 67 8.71 0.13 -1.11
C PHE A 67 7.19 0.15 -1.06
N PRO A 68 6.49 -0.81 -1.72
CA PRO A 68 5.03 -0.82 -1.69
C PRO A 68 4.49 -0.77 -0.26
N GLY A 69 3.69 0.26 0.05
CA GLY A 69 2.78 0.27 1.19
C GLY A 69 1.42 -0.20 0.72
N ILE A 70 0.98 -1.36 1.18
CA ILE A 70 -0.24 -2.01 0.68
C ILE A 70 -1.25 -2.20 1.80
N TYR A 71 -2.49 -1.85 1.52
CA TYR A 71 -3.63 -2.38 2.25
C TYR A 71 -4.00 -3.75 1.68
N THR A 72 -3.96 -4.80 2.48
CA THR A 72 -4.14 -6.18 2.01
C THR A 72 -5.60 -6.49 1.70
N LEU A 73 -5.82 -7.01 0.50
CA LEU A 73 -7.13 -7.49 0.04
C LEU A 73 -7.23 -9.01 0.13
N SER A 74 -6.13 -9.71 -0.16
CA SER A 74 -6.04 -11.17 0.02
C SER A 74 -4.59 -11.61 0.20
N VAL A 75 -4.40 -12.69 0.98
CA VAL A 75 -3.09 -13.32 1.19
C VAL A 75 -3.17 -14.81 0.84
N GLU A 76 -2.48 -15.16 -0.23
CA GLU A 76 -2.34 -16.51 -0.76
C GLU A 76 -0.94 -17.07 -0.43
N PRO A 77 -0.70 -18.39 -0.56
CA PRO A 77 0.58 -19.00 -0.17
C PRO A 77 1.83 -18.39 -0.84
N LYS A 78 1.72 -17.84 -2.04
CA LYS A 78 2.85 -17.30 -2.83
C LYS A 78 2.71 -15.82 -3.12
N THR A 79 1.57 -15.22 -2.82
CA THR A 79 1.12 -13.94 -3.38
C THR A 79 0.35 -13.15 -2.35
N ILE A 80 0.53 -11.83 -2.36
CA ILE A 80 -0.29 -10.89 -1.61
C ILE A 80 -0.92 -9.95 -2.61
N THR A 81 -2.24 -9.86 -2.61
CA THR A 81 -2.98 -8.87 -3.39
C THR A 81 -3.39 -7.74 -2.45
N GLY A 82 -3.13 -6.51 -2.86
CA GLY A 82 -3.46 -5.34 -2.04
C GLY A 82 -3.61 -4.07 -2.86
N VAL A 83 -4.16 -3.06 -2.21
CA VAL A 83 -4.22 -1.70 -2.73
C VAL A 83 -2.92 -0.99 -2.34
N ASN A 84 -2.03 -0.78 -3.30
CA ASN A 84 -0.86 0.06 -3.10
C ASN A 84 -1.26 1.52 -3.32
N LEU A 85 -1.56 2.21 -2.22
CA LEU A 85 -2.07 3.58 -2.25
C LEU A 85 -1.10 4.56 -2.90
N PHE A 86 0.20 4.24 -3.00
CA PHE A 86 1.14 5.11 -3.71
C PHE A 86 0.81 5.26 -5.20
N TYR A 87 0.14 4.29 -5.83
CA TYR A 87 -0.34 4.44 -7.21
C TYR A 87 -1.48 5.45 -7.36
N LEU A 88 -2.04 5.95 -6.27
CA LEU A 88 -3.11 6.95 -6.27
C LEU A 88 -2.56 8.34 -5.98
N PRO A 89 -3.11 9.38 -6.62
CA PRO A 89 -2.99 10.75 -6.14
C PRO A 89 -3.47 10.90 -4.69
N GLN A 90 -2.84 11.79 -3.90
CA GLN A 90 -3.13 11.97 -2.47
C GLN A 90 -4.62 12.08 -2.12
N ARG A 91 -5.42 12.82 -2.91
CA ARG A 91 -6.87 12.96 -2.67
C ARG A 91 -7.61 11.62 -2.62
N PHE A 92 -7.21 10.66 -3.45
CA PHE A 92 -7.83 9.33 -3.49
C PHE A 92 -7.28 8.41 -2.40
N ARG A 93 -6.04 8.65 -1.92
CA ARG A 93 -5.51 7.99 -0.72
C ARG A 93 -6.32 8.39 0.51
N LYS A 94 -6.51 9.71 0.72
CA LYS A 94 -7.34 10.25 1.82
C LYS A 94 -8.76 9.71 1.77
N PHE A 95 -9.36 9.70 0.59
CA PHE A 95 -10.68 9.12 0.38
C PHE A 95 -10.73 7.62 0.73
N PHE A 96 -9.72 6.84 0.37
CA PHE A 96 -9.67 5.42 0.74
C PHE A 96 -9.50 5.23 2.25
N LEU A 97 -8.58 5.98 2.86
CA LEU A 97 -8.32 5.92 4.31
C LEU A 97 -9.58 6.19 5.12
N SER A 98 -10.35 7.22 4.75
CA SER A 98 -11.61 7.54 5.40
C SER A 98 -12.68 6.43 5.29
N ARG A 99 -12.49 5.41 4.44
CA ARG A 99 -13.41 4.25 4.34
C ARG A 99 -12.90 3.06 5.14
N VAL A 100 -11.60 2.93 5.36
CA VAL A 100 -11.01 1.81 6.10
C VAL A 100 -10.92 2.08 7.59
N GLU A 101 -10.68 3.33 7.99
CA GLU A 101 -10.49 3.75 9.39
C GLU A 101 -11.77 3.59 10.22
N ASP A 102 -12.96 3.84 9.64
CA ASP A 102 -14.26 3.63 10.29
C ASP A 102 -14.57 2.15 10.65
N ARG A 103 -13.72 1.22 10.23
CA ARG A 103 -14.00 -0.23 10.26
C ARG A 103 -12.86 -1.04 10.89
N ILE A 104 -12.03 -0.40 11.71
CA ILE A 104 -10.92 -1.05 12.39
C ILE A 104 -11.43 -1.92 13.55
N THR A 105 -10.97 -3.16 13.61
CA THR A 105 -11.23 -4.09 14.71
C THR A 105 -10.22 -3.90 15.84
N SER A 106 -10.52 -4.47 17.01
CA SER A 106 -9.58 -4.46 18.14
C SER A 106 -8.23 -5.13 17.86
N ASP A 107 -8.14 -6.02 16.87
CA ASP A 107 -6.88 -6.66 16.44
C ASP A 107 -6.11 -5.87 15.36
N GLY A 108 -6.52 -4.62 15.09
CA GLY A 108 -5.81 -3.69 14.22
C GLY A 108 -5.90 -4.04 12.73
N ARG A 109 -7.01 -4.63 12.28
CA ARG A 109 -7.34 -4.83 10.86
C ARG A 109 -8.62 -4.09 10.51
N SER A 110 -8.75 -3.63 9.27
CA SER A 110 -10.01 -3.08 8.79
C SER A 110 -10.91 -4.19 8.23
N LEU A 111 -12.21 -4.09 8.49
CA LEU A 111 -13.23 -4.95 7.88
C LEU A 111 -13.55 -4.57 6.43
N PHE A 112 -12.84 -3.59 5.85
CA PHE A 112 -13.02 -3.19 4.47
C PHE A 112 -12.40 -4.24 3.51
N ARG A 113 -13.20 -5.20 3.04
CA ARG A 113 -12.72 -6.32 2.20
C ARG A 113 -12.85 -6.08 0.70
N TYR A 114 -12.26 -6.98 -0.07
CA TYR A 114 -12.32 -6.95 -1.53
C TYR A 114 -13.76 -7.07 -2.07
N GLU A 115 -14.64 -7.77 -1.36
CA GLU A 115 -16.05 -7.90 -1.69
C GLU A 115 -16.75 -6.54 -1.68
N LEU A 116 -16.48 -5.69 -0.69
CA LEU A 116 -17.02 -4.32 -0.62
C LEU A 116 -16.51 -3.43 -1.76
N LEU A 117 -15.28 -3.67 -2.25
CA LEU A 117 -14.78 -3.02 -3.45
C LEU A 117 -15.54 -3.49 -4.70
N LYS A 118 -15.85 -4.78 -4.80
CA LYS A 118 -16.60 -5.34 -5.93
C LYS A 118 -18.04 -4.85 -5.99
N GLU A 119 -18.71 -4.76 -4.85
CA GLU A 119 -20.11 -4.31 -4.75
C GLU A 119 -20.28 -2.86 -5.20
N LYS A 120 -19.29 -2.00 -4.93
CA LYS A 120 -19.37 -0.57 -5.24
C LYS A 120 -18.53 -0.26 -6.47
N LYS A 121 -19.15 -0.29 -7.66
CA LYS A 121 -18.50 -0.02 -8.96
C LYS A 121 -17.60 1.23 -8.92
N TYR A 122 -18.06 2.34 -8.32
CA TYR A 122 -17.27 3.56 -8.16
C TYR A 122 -16.01 3.38 -7.30
N LEU A 123 -16.07 2.63 -6.19
CA LEU A 123 -14.90 2.36 -5.36
C LEU A 123 -13.90 1.49 -6.11
N ARG A 124 -14.39 0.48 -6.84
CA ARG A 124 -13.56 -0.35 -7.71
C ARG A 124 -12.87 0.50 -8.77
N ALA A 125 -13.58 1.41 -9.42
CA ALA A 125 -13.03 2.30 -10.44
C ALA A 125 -11.86 3.13 -9.87
N ILE A 126 -12.07 3.80 -8.73
CA ILE A 126 -11.04 4.63 -8.07
C ILE A 126 -9.82 3.78 -7.65
N MET A 127 -10.04 2.57 -7.13
CA MET A 127 -8.96 1.72 -6.59
C MET A 127 -8.25 0.87 -7.65
N SER A 128 -8.87 0.63 -8.80
CA SER A 128 -8.34 -0.23 -9.87
C SER A 128 -6.88 0.04 -10.27
N PRO A 129 -6.38 1.28 -10.42
CA PRO A 129 -4.98 1.50 -10.76
C PRO A 129 -4.00 1.08 -9.65
N ALA A 130 -4.47 1.00 -8.40
CA ALA A 130 -3.68 0.71 -7.21
C ALA A 130 -3.76 -0.74 -6.75
N ILE A 131 -4.71 -1.54 -7.25
CA ILE A 131 -4.76 -2.97 -6.99
C ILE A 131 -3.55 -3.64 -7.68
N LYS A 132 -2.72 -4.32 -6.89
CA LYS A 132 -1.48 -4.98 -7.33
C LYS A 132 -1.32 -6.31 -6.62
N GLN A 133 -0.73 -7.27 -7.31
CA GLN A 133 -0.35 -8.56 -6.74
C GLN A 133 1.17 -8.64 -6.64
N TYR A 134 1.66 -9.04 -5.48
CA TYR A 134 3.08 -9.15 -5.15
C TYR A 134 3.43 -10.59 -4.84
N ARG A 135 4.47 -11.12 -5.49
CA ARG A 135 5.02 -12.44 -5.12
C ARG A 135 5.84 -12.34 -3.84
N ILE A 136 5.51 -13.14 -2.84
CA ILE A 136 6.15 -13.13 -1.51
C ILE A 136 7.66 -13.40 -1.64
N ASN A 137 8.07 -14.32 -2.51
CA ASN A 137 9.48 -14.65 -2.73
C ASN A 137 10.32 -13.54 -3.42
N ARG A 138 9.70 -12.45 -3.85
CA ARG A 138 10.36 -11.26 -4.42
C ARG A 138 10.34 -10.06 -3.47
N MET A 139 9.72 -10.21 -2.30
CA MET A 139 9.82 -9.25 -1.22
C MET A 139 11.23 -9.31 -0.61
N GLY A 140 11.65 -8.21 0.01
CA GLY A 140 12.86 -8.18 0.81
C GLY A 140 12.80 -9.16 2.00
N PRO A 141 13.88 -9.27 2.79
CA PRO A 141 13.93 -10.20 3.93
C PRO A 141 12.89 -9.89 5.02
N THR A 142 12.38 -8.65 5.03
CA THR A 142 11.52 -8.09 6.06
C THR A 142 10.36 -7.33 5.43
N ALA A 143 9.18 -7.45 6.04
CA ALA A 143 8.05 -6.55 5.85
C ALA A 143 7.71 -5.90 7.21
N LEU A 144 7.22 -4.67 7.15
CA LEU A 144 6.71 -3.93 8.29
C LEU A 144 5.20 -4.00 8.25
N GLN A 145 4.58 -4.58 9.29
CA GLN A 145 3.16 -4.47 9.51
C GLN A 145 2.91 -3.16 10.28
N ILE A 146 2.10 -2.28 9.71
CA ILE A 146 1.85 -0.94 10.22
C ILE A 146 0.49 -0.91 10.90
N SER A 147 0.45 -0.43 12.14
CA SER A 147 -0.78 -0.29 12.90
C SER A 147 -1.67 0.81 12.31
N PRO A 148 -2.99 0.75 12.52
CA PRO A 148 -3.93 1.69 11.93
C PRO A 148 -3.67 3.16 12.25
N GLU A 149 -3.14 3.44 13.44
CA GLU A 149 -2.83 4.78 13.92
C GLU A 149 -1.78 5.49 13.04
N LEU A 150 -0.94 4.72 12.32
CA LEU A 150 0.11 5.25 11.44
C LEU A 150 -0.28 5.26 9.95
N TRP A 151 -1.48 4.82 9.58
CA TRP A 151 -1.87 4.76 8.15
C TRP A 151 -1.97 6.16 7.53
N GLY A 152 -2.53 7.12 8.26
CA GLY A 152 -2.61 8.52 7.83
C GLY A 152 -1.23 9.09 7.48
N GLU A 153 -0.26 8.92 8.38
CA GLU A 153 1.12 9.34 8.17
C GLU A 153 1.74 8.64 6.95
N LEU A 154 1.68 7.31 6.94
CA LEU A 154 2.34 6.49 5.92
C LEU A 154 1.92 6.87 4.50
N PHE A 155 0.64 7.17 4.29
CA PHE A 155 0.07 7.35 2.96
C PHE A 155 -0.19 8.81 2.58
N THR A 156 -0.28 9.72 3.55
CA THR A 156 -0.65 11.12 3.31
C THR A 156 0.19 12.17 4.03
N GLY A 157 1.02 11.77 5.01
CA GLY A 157 1.93 12.65 5.74
C GLY A 157 3.33 12.72 5.13
N ASP A 158 4.33 13.03 5.97
CA ASP A 158 5.72 13.28 5.55
C ASP A 158 6.40 11.99 5.08
N ALA A 159 6.11 10.87 5.74
CA ALA A 159 6.57 9.55 5.32
C ALA A 159 6.12 9.22 3.88
N ALA A 160 4.90 9.66 3.50
CA ALA A 160 4.38 9.45 2.16
C ALA A 160 5.20 10.19 1.10
N ASP A 161 5.67 11.41 1.40
CA ASP A 161 6.48 12.21 0.48
C ASP A 161 7.89 11.65 0.26
N ILE A 162 8.45 10.98 1.27
CA ILE A 162 9.69 10.22 1.13
C ILE A 162 9.45 8.99 0.24
N LEU A 163 8.39 8.22 0.53
CA LEU A 163 8.08 6.99 -0.20
C LEU A 163 7.71 7.27 -1.65
N ASP A 164 7.01 8.37 -1.94
CA ASP A 164 6.66 8.82 -3.28
C ASP A 164 7.87 9.17 -4.16
N ARG A 165 9.08 9.26 -3.60
CA ARG A 165 10.32 9.43 -4.38
C ARG A 165 10.92 8.09 -4.82
N THR A 166 10.38 6.96 -4.37
CA THR A 166 10.96 5.62 -4.56
C THR A 166 10.41 4.88 -5.78
N TRP A 167 9.94 5.61 -6.79
CA TRP A 167 9.49 5.04 -8.06
C TRP A 167 10.66 4.68 -8.97
N MET A 168 10.55 3.54 -9.66
CA MET A 168 11.46 3.11 -10.71
C MET A 168 10.84 3.28 -12.09
N LYS A 169 11.68 3.64 -13.07
CA LYS A 169 11.35 3.88 -14.50
C LYS A 169 10.47 5.11 -14.78
N SER A 170 9.80 5.66 -13.78
CA SER A 170 9.04 6.91 -13.89
C SER A 170 8.93 7.60 -12.54
N GLY A 171 8.51 8.87 -12.50
CA GLY A 171 8.27 9.63 -11.27
C GLY A 171 6.79 9.72 -10.90
N LYS A 172 6.50 10.14 -9.65
CA LYS A 172 5.13 10.19 -9.08
C LYS A 172 4.11 10.91 -9.97
N ASN A 173 4.49 12.05 -10.57
CA ASN A 173 3.59 12.85 -11.42
C ASN A 173 3.05 12.05 -12.61
N ARG A 174 3.90 11.24 -13.26
CA ARG A 174 3.48 10.41 -14.39
C ARG A 174 2.59 9.24 -13.92
N VAL A 175 2.94 8.63 -12.79
CA VAL A 175 2.13 7.58 -12.17
C VAL A 175 0.72 8.08 -11.85
N TYR A 176 0.60 9.27 -11.27
CA TYR A 176 -0.67 9.88 -10.90
C TYR A 176 -1.51 10.24 -12.11
N LEU A 177 -0.89 10.78 -13.17
CA LEU A 177 -1.58 11.07 -14.41
C LEU A 177 -2.15 9.79 -15.05
N ASP A 178 -1.35 8.73 -15.11
CA ASP A 178 -1.79 7.44 -15.64
C ASP A 178 -2.88 6.80 -14.76
N SER A 179 -2.76 6.94 -13.44
CA SER A 179 -3.77 6.50 -12.47
C SER A 179 -5.09 7.24 -12.68
N PHE A 180 -5.05 8.57 -12.78
CA PHE A 180 -6.24 9.39 -12.99
C PHE A 180 -6.95 9.08 -14.30
N ARG A 181 -6.20 8.85 -15.39
CA ARG A 181 -6.77 8.40 -16.68
C ARG A 181 -7.51 7.07 -16.55
N LYS A 182 -6.93 6.11 -15.83
CA LYS A 182 -7.58 4.81 -15.57
C LYS A 182 -8.86 4.96 -14.75
N ILE A 183 -8.84 5.84 -13.75
CA ILE A 183 -10.01 6.12 -12.92
C ILE A 183 -11.14 6.71 -13.77
N ILE A 184 -10.86 7.73 -14.59
CA ILE A 184 -11.86 8.33 -15.48
C ILE A 184 -12.41 7.29 -16.47
N SER A 185 -11.53 6.53 -17.14
CA SER A 185 -11.97 5.48 -18.07
C SER A 185 -12.91 4.50 -17.38
N ALA A 186 -12.53 4.00 -16.20
CA ALA A 186 -13.36 3.06 -15.45
C ALA A 186 -14.69 3.66 -14.99
N PHE A 187 -14.75 4.98 -14.75
CA PHE A 187 -16.02 5.65 -14.48
C PHE A 187 -16.92 5.69 -15.70
N LEU A 188 -16.38 6.09 -16.87
CA LEU A 188 -17.15 6.13 -18.12
C LEU A 188 -17.72 4.75 -18.46
N ASP A 189 -16.86 3.71 -18.38
CA ASP A 189 -17.28 2.32 -18.60
C ASP A 189 -18.41 1.89 -17.63
N THR A 190 -18.43 2.44 -16.41
CA THR A 190 -19.47 2.12 -15.42
C THR A 190 -20.84 2.72 -15.77
N TYR A 191 -20.85 3.89 -16.42
CA TYR A 191 -22.08 4.58 -16.83
C TYR A 191 -22.68 3.97 -18.10
N ASP A 192 -21.82 3.58 -19.05
CA ASP A 192 -22.27 2.94 -20.30
C ASP A 192 -22.95 1.58 -20.02
N ASP A 193 -22.49 0.85 -19.00
CA ASP A 193 -23.08 -0.43 -18.54
C ASP A 193 -24.47 -0.28 -17.85
N GLU A 194 -24.94 0.94 -17.56
CA GLU A 194 -26.24 1.20 -16.90
C GLU A 194 -27.34 1.61 -17.88
N GLU A 195 -27.00 1.79 -19.17
CA GLU A 195 -27.96 2.14 -20.25
C GLU A 195 -28.37 0.94 -21.14
N GLU A 196 -27.84 -0.27 -20.90
CA GLU A 196 -28.28 -1.56 -21.48
C GLU A 196 -29.14 -2.40 -20.52
#